data_AF-A0A946YL87-F1
#
_entry.id   AF-A0A946YL87-F1
#
_cell.length_a   1.000
_cell.length_b   1.000
_cell.length_c   1.000
_cell.angle_alpha   90.00
_cell.angle_beta   90.00
_cell.angle_gamma   90.00
#
_symmetry.space_group_name_H-M   'P 1'
#
loop_
_entity.id
_entity.type
_entity.pdbx_description
1 polymer ?
#
loop_
_entity_poly.entity_id
_entity_poly.type
_entity_poly.pdbx_seq_one_letter_code
_entity_poly.pdbx_strand_id
1 'polypeptide(L)'
;MDTPALFRSIVLRRYRYLFVLLAALLLQACEPSAERRAELVEIHLKQAKAYIKSGQYRAATIEAKNVIQKSPEDGRGYAMLGKILVELGQYKSALMVLDQAPAGQRSMDDFATRIEALLGRGKFATALAEIGNNAAFVDKRPTLQLQLQARARLGLN
;
A
#
# COMPACT_ATOMS: atom_id res chain seq x y z
N MET A 1 -16.81 51.40 -44.26
CA MET A 1 -16.40 50.09 -44.80
C MET A 1 -15.31 49.55 -43.88
N ASP A 2 -15.62 48.87 -42.75
CA ASP A 2 -14.59 48.35 -41.82
C ASP A 2 -15.04 47.10 -41.02
N THR A 3 -15.85 46.22 -41.61
CA THR A 3 -16.35 45.00 -40.95
C THR A 3 -15.46 43.74 -41.00
N PRO A 4 -14.44 43.57 -41.87
CA PRO A 4 -13.78 42.26 -42.02
C PRO A 4 -12.78 41.92 -40.89
N ALA A 5 -12.21 42.93 -40.21
CA ALA A 5 -11.15 42.71 -39.20
C ALA A 5 -11.69 42.18 -37.86
N LEU A 6 -12.83 42.69 -37.40
CA LEU A 6 -13.48 42.25 -36.15
C LEU A 6 -14.05 40.83 -36.28
N PHE A 7 -14.58 40.48 -37.45
CA PHE A 7 -15.08 39.13 -37.69
C PHE A 7 -13.96 38.09 -37.65
N ARG A 8 -12.80 38.40 -38.24
CA ARG A 8 -11.63 37.51 -38.27
C ARG A 8 -11.05 37.27 -36.87
N SER A 9 -10.98 38.29 -36.02
CA SER A 9 -10.44 38.16 -34.66
C SER A 9 -11.36 37.36 -33.73
N ILE A 10 -12.69 37.49 -33.86
CA ILE A 10 -13.69 36.70 -33.13
C ILE A 10 -13.62 35.22 -33.55
N VAL A 11 -13.49 34.95 -34.84
CA VAL A 11 -13.35 33.60 -35.39
C VAL A 11 -12.05 32.95 -34.93
N LEU A 12 -10.91 33.66 -34.98
CA LEU A 12 -9.63 33.17 -34.44
C LEU A 12 -9.68 32.92 -32.93
N ARG A 13 -10.38 33.77 -32.15
CA ARG A 13 -10.57 33.53 -30.71
C ARG A 13 -11.34 32.24 -30.46
N ARG A 14 -12.43 32.02 -31.20
CA ARG A 14 -13.26 30.80 -31.11
C ARG A 14 -12.46 29.55 -31.44
N TYR A 15 -11.68 29.54 -32.52
CA TYR A 15 -10.82 28.41 -32.85
C TYR A 15 -9.74 28.17 -31.80
N ARG A 16 -9.19 29.22 -31.20
CA ARG A 16 -8.22 29.09 -30.10
C ARG A 16 -8.85 28.48 -28.84
N TYR A 17 -10.07 28.87 -28.49
CA TYR A 17 -10.82 28.24 -27.40
C TYR A 17 -11.18 26.79 -27.70
N LEU A 18 -11.59 26.49 -28.94
CA LEU A 18 -11.91 25.12 -29.37
C LEU A 18 -10.66 24.22 -29.31
N PHE A 19 -9.50 24.73 -29.72
CA PHE A 19 -8.23 24.02 -29.66
C PHE A 19 -7.77 23.77 -28.22
N VAL A 20 -7.91 24.75 -27.31
CA VAL A 20 -7.58 24.59 -25.89
C VAL A 20 -8.51 23.58 -25.22
N LEU A 21 -9.81 23.60 -25.55
CA LEU A 21 -10.79 22.62 -25.04
C LEU A 21 -10.51 21.21 -25.56
N LEU A 22 -10.17 21.07 -26.84
CA LEU A 22 -9.79 19.78 -27.44
C LEU A 22 -8.49 19.23 -26.83
N ALA A 23 -7.48 20.08 -26.63
CA ALA A 23 -6.23 19.70 -25.97
C ALA A 23 -6.43 19.31 -24.51
N ALA A 24 -7.32 20.00 -23.77
CA ALA A 24 -7.69 19.63 -22.40
C ALA A 24 -8.42 18.27 -22.33
N LEU A 25 -9.25 17.96 -23.33
CA LEU A 25 -9.94 16.67 -23.43
C LEU A 25 -8.93 15.52 -23.70
N LEU A 26 -7.93 15.77 -24.55
CA LEU A 26 -6.89 14.80 -24.88
C LEU A 26 -5.94 14.51 -23.70
N LEU A 27 -5.75 15.47 -22.78
CA LEU A 27 -4.93 15.27 -21.57
C LEU A 27 -5.57 14.30 -20.57
N GLN A 28 -6.90 14.15 -20.56
CA GLN A 28 -7.58 13.15 -19.72
C GLN A 28 -7.45 11.72 -20.25
N ALA A 29 -7.02 11.53 -21.49
CA ALA A 29 -6.88 10.21 -22.11
C ALA A 29 -5.58 9.47 -21.73
N CYS A 30 -4.72 10.07 -20.91
CA CYS A 30 -3.42 9.50 -20.54
C CYS A 30 -3.43 8.76 -19.19
N GLU A 31 -4.52 8.81 -18.41
CA GLU A 31 -4.63 8.03 -17.18
C GLU A 31 -5.10 6.60 -17.49
N PRO A 32 -4.37 5.56 -17.07
CA PRO A 32 -4.80 4.18 -17.24
C PRO A 32 -6.15 3.97 -16.55
N SER A 33 -7.06 3.27 -17.21
CA SER A 33 -8.39 2.97 -16.66
C SER A 33 -8.30 2.34 -15.27
N ALA A 34 -9.34 2.52 -14.46
CA ALA A 34 -9.38 1.94 -13.11
C ALA A 34 -9.15 0.42 -13.12
N GLU A 35 -9.71 -0.27 -14.11
CA GLU A 35 -9.51 -1.71 -14.34
C GLU A 35 -8.04 -2.04 -14.59
N ARG A 36 -7.36 -1.28 -15.45
CA ARG A 36 -5.95 -1.51 -15.74
C ARG A 36 -5.06 -1.24 -14.53
N ARG A 37 -5.40 -0.25 -13.71
CA ARG A 37 -4.70 0.01 -12.44
C ARG A 37 -4.87 -1.16 -11.47
N ALA A 38 -6.09 -1.67 -11.31
CA ALA A 38 -6.36 -2.82 -10.46
C ALA A 38 -5.61 -4.08 -10.92
N GLU A 39 -5.56 -4.34 -12.23
CA GLU A 39 -4.77 -5.44 -12.81
C GLU A 39 -3.28 -5.29 -12.51
N LEU A 40 -2.71 -4.09 -12.67
CA LEU A 40 -1.32 -3.81 -12.34
C LEU A 40 -1.03 -4.01 -10.85
N VAL A 41 -1.93 -3.58 -9.96
CA VAL A 41 -1.82 -3.82 -8.52
C VAL A 41 -1.73 -5.32 -8.23
N GLU A 42 -2.61 -6.14 -8.83
CA GLU A 42 -2.58 -7.59 -8.65
C GLU A 42 -1.29 -8.23 -9.17
N ILE A 43 -0.73 -7.74 -10.28
CA ILE A 43 0.57 -8.19 -10.80
C ILE A 43 1.68 -7.91 -9.79
N HIS A 44 1.79 -6.67 -9.32
CA HIS A 44 2.80 -6.27 -8.35
C HIS A 44 2.67 -7.04 -7.03
N LEU A 45 1.44 -7.29 -6.56
CA LEU A 45 1.18 -8.12 -5.37
C LEU A 45 1.69 -9.57 -5.57
N LYS A 46 1.44 -10.18 -6.72
CA LYS A 46 1.91 -11.54 -7.03
C LYS A 46 3.43 -11.60 -7.09
N GLN A 47 4.07 -10.63 -7.75
CA GLN A 47 5.52 -10.55 -7.86
C GLN A 47 6.19 -10.33 -6.50
N ALA A 48 5.68 -9.39 -5.69
CA ALA A 48 6.16 -9.17 -4.33
C ALA A 48 6.12 -10.46 -3.50
N LYS A 49 5.01 -11.20 -3.53
CA LYS A 49 4.90 -12.51 -2.84
C LYS A 49 5.92 -13.53 -3.33
N ALA A 50 6.15 -13.61 -4.65
CA ALA A 50 7.14 -14.52 -5.22
C ALA A 50 8.58 -14.13 -4.81
N TYR A 51 8.89 -12.84 -4.81
CA TYR A 51 10.20 -12.34 -4.37
C TYR A 51 10.43 -12.54 -2.88
N ILE A 52 9.42 -12.33 -2.02
CA ILE A 52 9.51 -12.67 -0.59
C ILE A 52 9.84 -14.16 -0.42
N LYS A 53 9.11 -15.05 -1.09
CA LYS A 53 9.33 -16.51 -0.99
C LYS A 53 10.72 -16.95 -1.45
N SER A 54 11.32 -16.23 -2.38
CA SER A 54 12.66 -16.51 -2.90
C SER A 54 13.76 -15.71 -2.20
N GLY A 55 13.45 -14.97 -1.12
CA GLY A 55 14.42 -14.17 -0.38
C GLY A 55 14.93 -12.93 -1.13
N GLN A 56 14.36 -12.59 -2.28
CA GLN A 56 14.75 -11.45 -3.10
C GLN A 56 14.12 -10.16 -2.56
N TYR A 57 14.47 -9.79 -1.32
CA TYR A 57 13.80 -8.72 -0.58
C TYR A 57 13.90 -7.35 -1.24
N ARG A 58 14.98 -7.07 -1.99
CA ARG A 58 15.12 -5.81 -2.74
C ARG A 58 14.06 -5.70 -3.85
N ALA A 59 13.89 -6.75 -4.64
CA ALA A 59 12.87 -6.79 -5.68
C ALA A 59 11.47 -6.75 -5.06
N ALA A 60 11.24 -7.54 -3.99
CA ALA A 60 9.98 -7.52 -3.26
C ALA A 60 9.60 -6.12 -2.75
N THR A 61 10.58 -5.36 -2.24
CA THR A 61 10.37 -3.99 -1.74
C THR A 61 9.91 -3.05 -2.85
N ILE A 62 10.48 -3.19 -4.05
CA ILE A 62 10.08 -2.37 -5.21
C ILE A 62 8.63 -2.68 -5.56
N GLU A 63 8.26 -3.96 -5.65
CA GLU A 63 6.90 -4.35 -5.99
C GLU A 63 5.87 -3.94 -4.93
N ALA A 64 6.19 -4.07 -3.64
CA ALA A 64 5.32 -3.60 -2.57
C ALA A 64 5.10 -2.08 -2.62
N LYS A 65 6.16 -1.30 -2.94
CA LYS A 65 6.06 0.15 -3.12
C LYS A 65 5.24 0.53 -4.36
N ASN A 66 5.34 -0.25 -5.44
CA ASN A 66 4.52 -0.05 -6.63
C ASN A 66 3.03 -0.19 -6.32
N VAL A 67 2.66 -1.16 -5.47
CA VAL A 67 1.27 -1.30 -5.00
C VAL A 67 0.83 -0.05 -4.24
N ILE A 68 1.60 0.36 -3.22
CA ILE A 68 1.30 1.54 -2.40
C ILE A 68 1.16 2.80 -3.27
N GLN A 69 2.01 2.97 -4.28
CA GLN A 69 1.95 4.13 -5.17
C GLN A 69 0.72 4.13 -6.07
N LYS A 70 0.29 2.95 -6.56
CA LYS A 70 -0.82 2.82 -7.50
C LYS A 70 -2.18 2.76 -6.83
N SER A 71 -2.24 2.23 -5.61
CA SER A 71 -3.45 2.10 -4.80
C SER A 71 -3.06 2.33 -3.33
N PRO A 72 -2.89 3.59 -2.91
CA PRO A 72 -2.59 3.93 -1.51
C PRO A 72 -3.68 3.48 -0.53
N GLU A 73 -4.90 3.25 -1.03
CA GLU A 73 -6.03 2.70 -0.28
C GLU A 73 -5.95 1.18 -0.07
N ASP A 74 -5.06 0.47 -0.79
CA ASP A 74 -4.89 -0.97 -0.66
C ASP A 74 -3.85 -1.30 0.42
N GLY A 75 -4.34 -1.77 1.58
CA GLY A 75 -3.53 -2.18 2.71
C GLY A 75 -2.54 -3.31 2.42
N ARG A 76 -2.74 -4.08 1.34
CA ARG A 76 -1.88 -5.23 0.99
C ARG A 76 -0.46 -4.80 0.62
N GLY A 77 -0.28 -3.62 0.02
CA GLY A 77 1.05 -3.08 -0.29
C GLY A 77 1.86 -2.78 0.98
N TYR A 78 1.23 -2.12 1.95
CA TYR A 78 1.82 -1.84 3.27
C TYR A 78 2.14 -3.13 4.02
N ALA A 79 1.23 -4.10 4.04
CA ALA A 79 1.43 -5.39 4.68
C ALA A 79 2.65 -6.14 4.11
N MET A 80 2.81 -6.16 2.78
CA MET A 80 3.96 -6.78 2.13
C MET A 80 5.26 -6.08 2.50
N LEU A 81 5.28 -4.74 2.45
CA LEU A 81 6.47 -3.98 2.81
C LEU A 81 6.83 -4.17 4.29
N GLY A 82 5.83 -4.17 5.19
CA GLY A 82 6.01 -4.49 6.61
C GLY A 82 6.62 -5.87 6.81
N LYS A 83 6.11 -6.89 6.09
CA LYS A 83 6.65 -8.26 6.16
C LYS A 83 8.11 -8.32 5.71
N ILE A 84 8.43 -7.69 4.57
CA ILE A 84 9.80 -7.62 4.07
C ILE A 84 10.73 -6.96 5.11
N LEU A 85 10.27 -5.89 5.75
CA LEU A 85 11.05 -5.18 6.75
C LEU A 85 11.27 -6.03 8.02
N VAL A 86 10.30 -6.85 8.43
CA VAL A 86 10.46 -7.82 9.52
C VAL A 86 11.52 -8.88 9.17
N GLU A 87 11.46 -9.46 7.97
CA GLU A 87 12.45 -10.45 7.50
C GLU A 87 13.87 -9.86 7.44
N LEU A 88 13.98 -8.55 7.16
CA LEU A 88 15.25 -7.82 7.16
C LEU A 88 15.69 -7.34 8.56
N GLY A 89 14.94 -7.66 9.62
CA GLY A 89 15.22 -7.21 10.99
C GLY A 89 14.95 -5.71 11.24
N GLN A 90 14.34 -5.01 10.28
CA GLN A 90 14.05 -3.58 10.34
C GLN A 90 12.70 -3.31 11.03
N TYR A 91 12.57 -3.79 12.25
CA TYR A 91 11.29 -3.82 12.98
C TYR A 91 10.68 -2.43 13.22
N LYS A 92 11.50 -1.40 13.47
CA LYS A 92 11.00 -0.02 13.65
C LYS A 92 10.35 0.49 12.36
N SER A 93 11.00 0.28 11.22
CA SER A 93 10.49 0.67 9.91
C SER A 93 9.25 -0.13 9.54
N ALA A 94 9.21 -1.43 9.87
CA ALA A 94 8.04 -2.26 9.67
C ALA A 94 6.81 -1.66 10.37
N LEU A 95 6.91 -1.34 11.66
CA LEU A 95 5.80 -0.73 12.40
C LEU A 95 5.35 0.60 11.78
N MET A 96 6.29 1.47 11.39
CA MET A 96 5.95 2.74 10.75
C MET A 96 5.18 2.56 9.44
N VAL A 97 5.55 1.58 8.62
CA VAL A 97 4.84 1.28 7.36
C VAL A 97 3.46 0.69 7.64
N LEU A 98 3.34 -0.22 8.61
CA LEU A 98 2.04 -0.81 8.94
C LEU A 98 1.07 0.22 9.55
N ASP A 99 1.59 1.21 10.28
CA ASP A 99 0.79 2.32 10.82
C ASP A 99 0.24 3.24 9.71
N GLN A 100 0.89 3.29 8.54
CA GLN A 100 0.41 4.03 7.36
C GLN A 100 -0.73 3.31 6.62
N ALA A 101 -0.94 2.02 6.87
CA ALA A 101 -1.98 1.27 6.19
C ALA A 101 -3.38 1.83 6.51
N PRO A 102 -4.24 2.05 5.50
CA PRO A 102 -5.60 2.57 5.70
C PRO A 102 -6.42 1.75 6.69
N ALA A 103 -7.18 2.43 7.54
CA ALA A 103 -8.09 1.78 8.47
C ALA A 103 -9.12 0.93 7.71
N GLY A 104 -9.39 -0.29 8.19
CA GLY A 104 -10.31 -1.24 7.56
C GLY A 104 -9.69 -2.14 6.47
N GLN A 105 -8.46 -1.84 6.02
CA GLN A 105 -7.73 -2.66 5.04
C GLN A 105 -6.62 -3.52 5.68
N ARG A 106 -6.54 -3.49 7.01
CA ARG A 106 -5.60 -4.31 7.78
C ARG A 106 -6.08 -5.75 7.83
N SER A 107 -5.20 -6.67 7.41
CA SER A 107 -5.48 -8.10 7.39
C SER A 107 -4.96 -8.81 8.64
N MET A 108 -5.37 -10.06 8.85
CA MET A 108 -4.79 -10.90 9.91
C MET A 108 -3.30 -11.17 9.70
N ASP A 109 -2.82 -11.17 8.46
CA ASP A 109 -1.39 -11.31 8.14
C ASP A 109 -0.62 -10.05 8.54
N ASP A 110 -1.17 -8.86 8.26
CA ASP A 110 -0.62 -7.58 8.72
C ASP A 110 -0.51 -7.54 10.25
N PHE A 111 -1.60 -7.91 10.95
CA PHE A 111 -1.58 -7.96 12.41
C PHE A 111 -0.48 -8.89 12.95
N ALA A 112 -0.33 -10.10 12.39
CA ALA A 112 0.75 -11.01 12.79
C ALA A 112 2.14 -10.40 12.56
N THR A 113 2.37 -9.78 11.40
CA THR A 113 3.63 -9.09 11.09
C THR A 113 3.90 -7.93 12.06
N ARG A 114 2.87 -7.17 12.47
CA ARG A 114 3.00 -6.11 13.48
C ARG A 114 3.43 -6.68 14.83
N ILE A 115 2.83 -7.78 15.27
CA ILE A 115 3.24 -8.47 16.50
C ILE A 115 4.69 -8.94 16.40
N GLU A 116 5.09 -9.58 15.29
CA GLU A 116 6.48 -10.00 15.07
C GLU A 116 7.46 -8.83 15.15
N ALA A 117 7.11 -7.69 14.56
CA ALA A 117 7.92 -6.47 14.66
C ALA A 117 8.03 -5.95 16.11
N LEU A 118 6.95 -6.01 16.90
CA LEU A 118 6.98 -5.66 18.32
C LEU A 118 7.89 -6.60 19.11
N LEU A 119 7.82 -7.90 18.85
CA LEU A 119 8.69 -8.90 19.48
C LEU A 119 10.16 -8.67 19.13
N GLY A 120 10.48 -8.46 17.86
CA GLY A 120 11.84 -8.14 17.41
C GLY A 120 12.40 -6.85 18.00
N ARG A 121 11.52 -5.93 18.40
CA ARG A 121 11.86 -4.69 19.12
C ARG A 121 12.00 -4.86 20.64
N GLY A 122 11.73 -6.04 21.19
CA GLY A 122 11.67 -6.28 22.64
C GLY A 122 10.42 -5.70 23.31
N LYS A 123 9.42 -5.25 22.55
CA LYS A 123 8.16 -4.69 23.08
C LYS A 123 7.16 -5.79 23.44
N PHE A 124 7.59 -6.72 24.29
CA PHE A 124 6.84 -7.93 24.62
C PHE A 124 5.51 -7.66 25.32
N ALA A 125 5.48 -6.72 26.28
CA ALA A 125 4.26 -6.34 26.97
C ALA A 125 3.21 -5.74 26.02
N THR A 126 3.63 -4.88 25.09
CA THR A 126 2.75 -4.31 24.06
C THR A 126 2.22 -5.40 23.13
N ALA A 127 3.08 -6.32 22.69
CA ALA A 127 2.66 -7.44 21.84
C ALA A 127 1.57 -8.29 22.51
N LEU A 128 1.72 -8.63 23.79
CA LEU A 128 0.72 -9.39 24.54
C LEU A 128 -0.60 -8.63 24.68
N ALA A 129 -0.55 -7.34 25.00
CA ALA A 129 -1.74 -6.51 25.12
C ALA A 129 -2.51 -6.43 23.80
N GLU A 130 -1.82 -6.24 22.68
CA GLU A 130 -2.44 -6.16 21.37
C GLU A 130 -3.08 -7.48 20.93
N ILE A 131 -2.40 -8.61 21.16
CA ILE A 131 -2.99 -9.94 20.89
C ILE A 131 -4.27 -10.12 21.71
N GLY A 132 -4.26 -9.79 23.00
CA GLY A 132 -5.42 -9.93 23.87
C GLY A 132 -6.61 -9.05 23.47
N ASN A 133 -6.33 -7.86 22.92
CA ASN A 133 -7.36 -6.93 22.45
C ASN A 133 -7.95 -7.29 21.08
N ASN A 134 -7.40 -8.29 20.39
CA ASN A 134 -7.85 -8.72 19.08
C ASN A 134 -8.49 -10.12 19.15
N ALA A 135 -9.72 -10.19 19.68
CA ALA A 135 -10.47 -11.44 19.81
C ALA A 135 -10.60 -12.19 18.47
N ALA A 136 -10.80 -11.46 17.36
CA ALA A 136 -10.89 -12.08 16.04
C ALA A 136 -9.58 -12.79 15.61
N PHE A 137 -8.42 -12.27 16.01
CA PHE A 137 -7.13 -12.94 15.77
C PHE A 137 -6.97 -14.18 16.65
N VAL A 138 -7.33 -14.07 17.93
CA VAL A 138 -7.34 -15.18 18.89
C VAL A 138 -8.20 -16.34 18.37
N ASP A 139 -9.43 -16.05 17.95
CA ASP A 139 -10.40 -17.07 17.52
C ASP A 139 -10.03 -17.69 16.17
N LYS A 140 -9.60 -16.87 15.20
CA LYS A 140 -9.34 -17.35 13.84
C LYS A 140 -7.96 -17.97 13.65
N ARG A 141 -6.99 -17.66 14.53
CA ARG A 141 -5.60 -18.15 14.42
C ARG A 141 -5.04 -18.59 15.78
N PRO A 142 -5.69 -19.55 16.48
CA PRO A 142 -5.33 -19.92 17.84
C PRO A 142 -3.90 -20.45 17.96
N THR A 143 -3.46 -21.26 16.99
CA THR A 143 -2.10 -21.83 17.00
C THR A 143 -1.02 -20.75 16.86
N LEU A 144 -1.20 -19.81 15.93
CA LEU A 144 -0.26 -18.72 15.71
C LEU A 144 -0.26 -17.74 16.89
N GLN A 145 -1.44 -17.44 17.42
CA GLN A 145 -1.60 -16.63 18.63
C GLN A 145 -0.80 -17.23 19.80
N LEU A 146 -0.95 -18.52 20.08
CA LEU A 146 -0.21 -19.19 21.15
C LEU A 146 1.32 -19.10 20.95
N GLN A 147 1.80 -19.30 19.72
CA GLN A 147 3.23 -19.17 19.40
C GLN A 147 3.75 -17.75 19.67
N LEU A 148 3.02 -16.72 19.23
CA LEU A 148 3.42 -15.32 19.43
C LEU A 148 3.36 -14.94 20.91
N GLN A 149 2.34 -15.38 21.65
CA GLN A 149 2.24 -15.17 23.10
C GLN A 149 3.36 -15.87 23.87
N ALA A 150 3.70 -17.11 23.52
CA ALA A 150 4.79 -17.83 24.14
C ALA A 150 6.12 -17.08 23.96
N ARG A 151 6.43 -16.65 22.73
CA ARG A 151 7.63 -15.83 22.44
C ARG A 151 7.63 -14.52 23.23
N ALA A 152 6.48 -13.86 23.33
CA ALA A 152 6.37 -12.62 24.10
C ALA A 152 6.62 -12.84 25.60
N ARG A 153 6.01 -13.88 26.18
CA ARG A 153 6.19 -14.21 27.60
C ARG A 153 7.63 -14.62 27.93
N LEU A 154 8.28 -15.38 27.06
CA LEU A 154 9.69 -15.75 27.23
C LEU A 154 10.61 -14.52 27.22
N GLY A 155 10.29 -13.48 26.46
CA GLY A 155 11.08 -12.24 26.45
C GLY A 155 10.86 -11.32 27.65
N LEU A 156 9.87 -11.58 28.49
CA LEU A 156 9.61 -10.83 29.73
C LEU A 156 10.32 -11.41 30.95
N ASN A 157 10.77 -12.66 30.87
CA ASN A 157 11.53 -13.34 31.92
C ASN A 157 13.02 -13.03 31.78
#